data_AF-A0AAJ2DTC5-F1
#
_entry.id   AF-A0AAJ2DTC5-F1
#
_cell.length_a   1.000
_cell.length_b   1.000
_cell.length_c   1.000
_cell.angle_alpha   90.00
_cell.angle_beta   90.00
_cell.angle_gamma   90.00
#
_symmetry.space_group_name_H-M   'P 1'
#
loop_
_entity.id
_entity.type
_entity.pdbx_description
1 polymer ?
#
loop_
_entity_poly.entity_id
_entity_poly.type
_entity_poly.pdbx_seq_one_letter_code
_entity_poly.pdbx_strand_id
1 'polypeptide(L)'
;MNVAARARLDCAKWTPDEWRRWAFIAYGIALAGHDRADNTRSTLGRQLHLAGVSEARVTRLLDARGAAFFELLRRMLRLMNSRNVAPSWNQLGRLVLYEGAREGKRQDIAEKMRLDIAYGFFSANANASASREQ
;
A
#
# COMPACT_ATOMS: atom_id res chain seq x y z
N MET A 1 14.40 -9.05 -25.32
CA MET A 1 13.91 -9.89 -24.20
C MET A 1 12.75 -9.14 -23.53
N ASN A 2 11.53 -9.68 -23.54
CA ASN A 2 10.33 -8.99 -23.04
C ASN A 2 10.43 -8.78 -21.51
N VAL A 3 10.22 -7.55 -21.01
CA VAL A 3 10.27 -7.21 -19.58
C VAL A 3 9.32 -8.06 -18.75
N ALA A 4 8.15 -8.41 -19.30
CA ALA A 4 7.18 -9.30 -18.66
C ALA A 4 7.76 -10.70 -18.42
N ALA A 5 8.53 -11.24 -19.38
CA ALA A 5 9.15 -12.56 -19.26
C ALA A 5 10.23 -12.60 -18.17
N ARG A 6 11.04 -11.53 -18.04
CA ARG A 6 12.02 -11.40 -16.94
C ARG A 6 11.35 -11.32 -15.57
N ALA A 7 10.19 -10.66 -15.50
CA ALA A 7 9.38 -10.55 -14.30
C ALA A 7 8.49 -11.80 -14.04
N ARG A 8 8.58 -12.83 -14.89
CA ARG A 8 7.74 -14.05 -14.84
C ARG A 8 6.24 -13.73 -14.84
N LEU A 9 5.84 -12.68 -15.57
CA LEU A 9 4.45 -12.29 -15.75
C LEU A 9 3.90 -12.96 -17.01
N ASP A 10 2.86 -13.76 -16.86
CA ASP A 10 2.10 -14.35 -17.96
C ASP A 10 0.84 -13.51 -18.21
N CYS A 11 1.04 -12.30 -18.76
CA CYS A 11 -0.04 -11.33 -18.95
C CYS A 11 -1.15 -11.84 -19.87
N ALA A 12 -0.84 -12.80 -20.76
CA ALA A 12 -1.82 -13.39 -21.67
C ALA A 12 -2.89 -14.22 -20.94
N LYS A 13 -2.59 -14.70 -19.73
CA LYS A 13 -3.51 -15.49 -18.90
C LYS A 13 -4.21 -14.68 -17.81
N TRP A 14 -3.97 -13.37 -17.75
CA TRP A 14 -4.57 -12.54 -16.72
C TRP A 14 -6.06 -12.39 -16.95
N THR A 15 -6.80 -12.59 -15.87
CA THR A 15 -8.22 -12.23 -15.78
C THR A 15 -8.40 -10.71 -15.89
N PRO A 16 -9.60 -10.22 -16.27
CA PRO A 16 -9.90 -8.79 -16.25
C PRO A 16 -9.65 -8.14 -14.88
N ASP A 17 -9.80 -8.90 -13.79
CA ASP A 17 -9.54 -8.39 -12.45
C ASP A 17 -8.05 -8.20 -12.17
N GLU A 18 -7.21 -9.13 -12.59
CA GLU A 18 -5.75 -9.00 -12.50
C GLU A 18 -5.24 -7.80 -13.31
N TRP A 19 -5.78 -7.60 -14.53
CA TRP A 19 -5.50 -6.40 -15.33
C TRP A 19 -5.86 -5.11 -14.60
N ARG A 20 -7.04 -5.05 -13.96
CA ARG A 20 -7.47 -3.88 -13.19
C ARG A 20 -6.55 -3.59 -12.00
N ARG A 21 -6.10 -4.64 -11.28
CA ARG A 21 -5.17 -4.48 -10.15
C ARG A 21 -3.80 -3.95 -10.60
N TRP A 22 -3.25 -4.48 -11.68
CA TRP A 22 -1.99 -3.98 -12.24
C TRP A 22 -2.12 -2.56 -12.81
N ALA A 23 -3.22 -2.26 -13.51
CA ALA A 23 -3.51 -0.91 -13.97
C ALA A 23 -3.61 0.08 -12.80
N PHE A 24 -4.22 -0.33 -11.69
CA PHE A 24 -4.29 0.48 -10.47
C PHE A 24 -2.90 0.76 -9.89
N ILE A 25 -2.01 -0.24 -9.83
CA ILE A 25 -0.63 -0.07 -9.36
C ILE A 25 0.12 0.91 -10.26
N ALA A 26 0.04 0.74 -11.59
CA ALA A 26 0.68 1.64 -12.54
C ALA A 26 0.16 3.08 -12.39
N TYR A 27 -1.16 3.26 -12.30
CA TYR A 27 -1.79 4.55 -12.03
C TYR A 27 -1.28 5.17 -10.73
N GLY A 28 -1.21 4.38 -9.65
CA GLY A 28 -0.78 4.88 -8.36
C GLY A 28 0.70 5.27 -8.34
N ILE A 29 1.57 4.53 -9.02
CA ILE A 29 2.99 4.89 -9.20
C ILE A 29 3.10 6.20 -9.99
N ALA A 30 2.32 6.37 -11.05
CA ALA A 30 2.31 7.62 -11.81
C ALA A 30 1.78 8.81 -10.99
N LEU A 31 0.80 8.57 -10.10
CA LEU A 31 0.17 9.60 -9.28
C LEU A 31 1.02 10.06 -8.10
N ALA A 32 1.60 9.12 -7.34
CA ALA A 32 2.24 9.39 -6.05
C ALA A 32 3.73 9.00 -6.02
N GLY A 33 4.28 8.59 -7.15
CA GLY A 33 5.63 8.07 -7.25
C GLY A 33 5.80 6.73 -6.54
N HIS A 34 7.06 6.37 -6.31
CA HIS A 34 7.46 5.21 -5.53
C HIS A 34 8.62 5.61 -4.63
N ASP A 35 8.55 5.24 -3.36
CA ASP A 35 9.69 5.43 -2.45
C ASP A 35 10.89 4.62 -2.96
N ARG A 36 11.92 5.34 -3.42
CA ARG A 36 13.17 4.78 -3.94
C ARG A 36 14.18 4.50 -2.83
N ALA A 37 13.88 4.86 -1.59
CA ALA A 37 14.79 4.65 -0.49
C ALA A 37 15.02 3.15 -0.30
N ASP A 38 16.26 2.70 -0.51
CA ASP A 38 16.79 1.36 -0.15
C ASP A 38 16.83 1.14 1.39
N ASN A 39 16.15 2.01 2.12
CA ASN A 39 16.01 2.03 3.54
C ASN A 39 14.93 1.02 3.95
N THR A 40 15.38 -0.14 4.42
CA THR A 40 14.58 -1.21 5.04
C THR A 40 13.72 -0.76 6.23
N ARG A 41 13.85 0.48 6.72
CA ARG A 41 13.03 1.08 7.80
C ARG A 41 11.83 1.88 7.30
N SER A 42 11.72 2.14 6.00
CA SER A 42 10.60 2.89 5.42
C SER A 42 9.41 1.96 5.12
N THR A 43 8.59 1.68 6.12
CA THR A 43 7.33 0.94 5.93
C THR A 43 6.22 1.88 5.49
N LEU A 44 5.25 1.35 4.72
CA LEU A 44 4.08 2.13 4.30
C LEU A 44 3.33 2.73 5.49
N GLY A 45 3.25 2.02 6.62
CA GLY A 45 2.68 2.55 7.85
C GLY A 45 3.36 3.85 8.31
N ARG A 46 4.70 3.88 8.33
CA ARG A 46 5.46 5.08 8.69
C ARG A 46 5.28 6.20 7.66
N GLN A 47 5.23 5.87 6.37
CA GLN A 47 4.98 6.84 5.31
C GLN A 47 3.58 7.47 5.42
N LEU A 48 2.56 6.69 5.77
CA LEU A 48 1.22 7.20 6.04
C LEU A 48 1.22 8.15 7.24
N HIS A 49 1.97 7.84 8.30
CA HIS A 49 2.14 8.74 9.44
C HIS A 49 2.85 10.04 9.03
N LEU A 50 3.96 9.96 8.28
CA LEU A 50 4.67 11.13 7.75
C LEU A 50 3.81 12.00 6.85
N ALA A 51 2.91 11.38 6.07
CA ALA A 51 1.92 12.10 5.24
C ALA A 51 0.78 12.72 6.07
N GLY A 52 0.78 12.61 7.40
CA GLY A 52 -0.25 13.18 8.27
C GLY A 52 -1.63 12.53 8.08
N VAL A 53 -1.66 11.25 7.71
CA VAL A 53 -2.92 10.49 7.63
C VAL A 53 -3.45 10.27 9.03
N SER A 54 -4.74 10.51 9.26
CA SER A 54 -5.35 10.24 10.56
C SER A 54 -5.51 8.75 10.84
N GLU A 55 -5.39 8.36 12.12
CA GLU A 55 -5.62 6.99 12.60
C GLU A 55 -6.93 6.39 12.05
N ALA A 56 -8.03 7.12 12.21
CA ALA A 56 -9.34 6.68 11.73
C ALA A 56 -9.38 6.42 10.21
N ARG A 57 -8.55 7.09 9.41
CA ARG A 57 -8.47 6.87 7.96
C ARG A 57 -7.59 5.66 7.63
N VAL A 58 -6.53 5.41 8.40
CA VAL A 58 -5.70 4.21 8.26
C VAL A 58 -6.51 2.96 8.61
N THR A 59 -7.15 2.94 9.78
CA THR A 59 -8.00 1.82 10.21
C THR A 59 -9.07 1.51 9.17
N ARG A 60 -9.80 2.53 8.69
CA ARG A 60 -10.79 2.36 7.62
C ARG A 60 -10.22 1.78 6.33
N LEU A 61 -8.99 2.16 5.94
CA LEU A 61 -8.34 1.59 4.75
C LEU A 61 -8.01 0.11 4.97
N LEU A 62 -7.47 -0.25 6.13
CA LEU A 62 -7.05 -1.61 6.45
C LEU A 62 -8.25 -2.55 6.64
N ASP A 63 -9.38 -2.05 7.13
CA ASP A 63 -10.61 -2.84 7.30
C ASP A 63 -11.42 -2.96 6.01
N ALA A 64 -11.25 -2.01 5.08
CA ALA A 64 -11.99 -2.03 3.83
C ALA A 64 -11.67 -3.26 2.98
N ARG A 65 -12.67 -3.71 2.23
CA ARG A 65 -12.57 -4.86 1.31
C ARG A 65 -13.14 -4.50 -0.06
N GLY A 66 -12.65 -5.18 -1.09
CA GLY A 66 -13.17 -5.05 -2.45
C GLY A 66 -13.16 -3.59 -2.96
N ALA A 67 -14.26 -3.14 -3.58
CA ALA A 67 -14.32 -1.80 -4.20
C ALA A 67 -14.04 -0.65 -3.21
N ALA A 68 -14.48 -0.78 -1.96
CA ALA A 68 -14.27 0.25 -0.93
C ALA A 68 -12.78 0.47 -0.63
N PHE A 69 -11.98 -0.59 -0.64
CA PHE A 69 -10.52 -0.51 -0.46
C PHE A 69 -9.89 0.37 -1.54
N PHE A 70 -10.23 0.15 -2.82
CA PHE A 70 -9.67 0.91 -3.94
C PHE A 70 -10.09 2.39 -3.92
N GLU A 71 -11.32 2.68 -3.52
CA GLU A 71 -11.81 4.06 -3.35
C GLU A 71 -11.02 4.82 -2.26
N LEU A 72 -10.87 4.19 -1.09
CA LEU A 72 -10.10 4.79 0.00
C LEU A 72 -8.63 4.94 -0.37
N LEU A 73 -8.06 3.93 -1.05
CA LEU A 73 -6.67 3.96 -1.46
C LEU A 73 -6.38 5.08 -2.47
N ARG A 74 -7.26 5.31 -3.46
CA ARG A 74 -7.10 6.45 -4.38
C ARG A 74 -7.02 7.78 -3.65
N ARG A 75 -7.89 8.00 -2.66
CA ARG A 75 -7.89 9.22 -1.85
C ARG A 75 -6.61 9.32 -1.01
N MET A 76 -6.14 8.20 -0.47
CA MET A 76 -4.89 8.13 0.29
C MET A 76 -3.68 8.52 -0.57
N LEU A 77 -3.58 7.99 -1.78
CA LEU A 77 -2.48 8.28 -2.71
C LEU A 77 -2.44 9.77 -3.08
N ARG A 78 -3.60 10.40 -3.31
CA ARG A 78 -3.68 11.85 -3.57
C ARG A 78 -3.19 12.68 -2.38
N LEU A 79 -3.53 12.27 -1.16
CA LEU A 79 -3.04 12.93 0.05
C LEU A 79 -1.53 12.75 0.23
N MET A 80 -1.02 11.54 0.05
CA MET A 80 0.42 11.27 0.12
C MET A 80 1.18 12.12 -0.90
N ASN A 81 0.69 12.20 -2.14
CA ASN A 81 1.25 13.06 -3.17
C ASN A 81 1.22 14.55 -2.77
N SER A 82 0.10 15.06 -2.24
CA SER A 82 0.02 16.46 -1.81
C SER A 82 0.92 16.80 -0.62
N ARG A 83 1.40 15.79 0.10
CA ARG A 83 2.35 15.90 1.21
C ARG A 83 3.79 15.56 0.80
N ASN A 84 4.03 15.34 -0.49
CA ASN A 84 5.33 14.95 -1.04
C ASN A 84 5.92 13.68 -0.39
N VAL A 85 5.06 12.72 -0.03
CA VAL A 85 5.47 11.44 0.53
C VAL A 85 5.14 10.33 -0.48
N ALA A 86 6.17 9.67 -1.00
CA ALA A 86 5.98 8.56 -1.93
C ALA A 86 5.70 7.25 -1.15
N PRO A 87 4.73 6.41 -1.60
CA PRO A 87 4.44 5.14 -0.94
C PRO A 87 5.41 4.01 -1.34
N SER A 88 5.58 3.05 -0.43
CA SER A 88 6.24 1.77 -0.68
C SER A 88 5.30 0.84 -1.46
N TRP A 89 5.49 0.79 -2.78
CA TRP A 89 4.72 -0.09 -3.68
C TRP A 89 5.04 -1.58 -3.50
N ASN A 90 6.10 -1.94 -2.76
CA ASN A 90 6.34 -3.33 -2.38
C ASN A 90 5.24 -3.85 -1.44
N GLN A 91 4.93 -3.12 -0.38
CA GLN A 91 3.83 -3.48 0.53
C GLN A 91 2.47 -3.18 -0.12
N LEU A 92 2.32 -1.98 -0.68
CA LEU A 92 1.03 -1.55 -1.22
C LEU A 92 0.61 -2.36 -2.45
N GLY A 93 1.54 -2.66 -3.34
CA GLY A 93 1.28 -3.46 -4.54
C GLY A 93 0.83 -4.88 -4.19
N ARG A 94 1.44 -5.51 -3.18
CA ARG A 94 0.99 -6.83 -2.68
C ARG A 94 -0.42 -6.78 -2.13
N LEU A 95 -0.76 -5.73 -1.37
CA LEU A 95 -2.11 -5.55 -0.84
C LEU A 95 -3.12 -5.38 -1.98
N VAL A 96 -2.82 -4.56 -2.98
CA VAL A 96 -3.67 -4.39 -4.18
C VAL A 96 -3.84 -5.70 -4.96
N LEU A 97 -2.75 -6.45 -5.17
CA LEU A 97 -2.79 -7.71 -5.92
C LEU A 97 -3.55 -8.81 -5.22
N TYR A 98 -3.59 -8.81 -3.89
CA TYR A 98 -4.20 -9.89 -3.10
C TYR A 98 -5.49 -9.49 -2.38
N GLU A 99 -5.96 -8.26 -2.57
CA GLU A 99 -7.26 -7.81 -2.07
C GLU A 99 -8.39 -8.74 -2.54
N GLY A 100 -9.31 -9.06 -1.63
CA GLY A 100 -10.42 -9.98 -1.88
C GLY A 100 -10.05 -11.47 -2.02
N ALA A 101 -8.78 -11.87 -1.83
CA ALA A 101 -8.43 -13.29 -1.71
C ALA A 101 -9.12 -13.89 -0.48
N ARG A 102 -9.86 -14.99 -0.68
CA ARG A 102 -10.70 -15.59 0.36
C ARG A 102 -10.07 -16.80 1.07
N GLU A 103 -9.06 -17.41 0.45
CA GLU A 103 -8.40 -18.62 0.96
C GLU A 103 -6.94 -18.69 0.52
N GLY A 104 -6.12 -19.33 1.36
CA GLY A 104 -4.74 -19.70 1.07
C GLY A 104 -3.73 -18.54 1.10
N LYS A 105 -2.54 -18.82 0.54
CA LYS A 105 -1.35 -17.96 0.69
C LYS A 105 -1.55 -16.48 0.32
N ARG A 106 -2.43 -16.17 -0.64
CA ARG A 106 -2.70 -14.77 -1.05
C ARG A 106 -3.42 -14.00 0.06
N GLN A 107 -4.39 -14.64 0.74
CA GLN A 107 -5.09 -14.06 1.87
C GLN A 107 -4.12 -13.81 3.04
N ASP A 108 -3.28 -14.79 3.36
CA ASP A 108 -2.28 -14.67 4.43
C ASP A 108 -1.31 -13.51 4.18
N ILE A 109 -0.86 -13.35 2.93
CA ILE A 109 0.01 -12.23 2.56
C ILE A 109 -0.74 -10.91 2.69
N ALA A 110 -1.98 -10.80 2.21
CA ALA A 110 -2.76 -9.57 2.32
C ALA A 110 -2.96 -9.17 3.79
N GLU A 111 -3.31 -10.13 4.66
CA GLU A 111 -3.54 -9.87 6.08
C GLU A 111 -2.25 -9.52 6.81
N LYS A 112 -1.16 -10.24 6.55
CA LYS A 112 0.16 -9.88 7.06
C LYS A 112 0.55 -8.46 6.66
N MET A 113 0.33 -8.07 5.40
CA MET A 113 0.64 -6.72 4.95
C MET A 113 -0.19 -5.67 5.71
N ARG A 114 -1.47 -5.91 5.96
CA ARG A 114 -2.30 -5.00 6.77
C ARG A 114 -1.76 -4.83 8.18
N LEU A 115 -1.37 -5.93 8.84
CA LEU A 115 -0.77 -5.89 10.17
C LEU A 115 0.58 -5.16 10.17
N ASP A 116 1.45 -5.44 9.21
CA ASP A 116 2.76 -4.78 9.09
C ASP A 116 2.60 -3.26 8.85
N ILE A 117 1.57 -2.85 8.09
CA ILE A 117 1.21 -1.44 7.87
C ILE A 117 0.68 -0.79 9.15
N ALA A 118 -0.27 -1.45 9.83
CA ALA A 118 -0.83 -0.97 11.09
C ALA A 118 0.28 -0.75 12.13
N TYR A 119 1.11 -1.78 12.34
CA TYR A 119 2.24 -1.72 13.25
C TYR A 119 3.16 -0.53 12.93
N GLY A 120 3.58 -0.40 11.67
CA GLY A 120 4.44 0.70 11.24
C GLY A 120 3.84 2.09 11.49
N PHE A 121 2.52 2.24 11.32
CA PHE A 121 1.82 3.50 11.54
C PHE A 121 1.72 3.83 13.03
N PHE A 122 1.18 2.91 13.84
CA PHE A 122 0.93 3.17 15.26
C PHE A 122 2.23 3.30 16.07
N SER A 123 3.28 2.54 15.73
CA SER A 123 4.61 2.74 16.35
C SER A 123 5.20 4.12 16.02
N ALA A 124 5.05 4.62 14.80
CA ALA A 124 5.50 5.96 14.44
C ALA A 124 4.75 7.04 15.22
N ASN A 125 3.43 6.86 15.36
CA ASN A 125 2.56 7.77 16.08
C ASN A 125 2.92 7.84 17.58
N ALA A 126 3.11 6.69 18.23
CA ALA A 126 3.50 6.62 19.64
C ALA A 126 4.86 7.27 19.90
N ASN A 127 5.83 7.08 19.01
CA ASN A 127 7.13 7.75 19.11
C ASN A 127 6.99 9.27 18.96
N ALA A 128 6.14 9.73 18.04
CA ALA A 128 5.91 11.16 17.80
C ALA A 128 5.11 11.85 18.92
N SER A 129 4.29 11.12 19.69
CA SER A 129 3.67 11.65 20.91
C SER A 129 4.67 11.76 22.04
N ALA A 130 5.50 10.72 22.25
CA ALA A 130 6.54 10.73 23.29
C ALA A 130 7.58 11.86 23.11
N SER A 131 7.95 12.19 21.86
CA SER A 131 8.85 13.33 21.58
C SER A 131 8.22 14.71 21.74
N ARG A 132 6.89 14.81 21.88
CA ARG A 132 6.20 16.10 22.10
C ARG A 132 5.98 16.42 23.57
N GLU A 133 6.17 15.45 24.45
CA GLU A 133 6.04 15.57 25.92
C GLU A 133 7.38 15.88 26.61
N GLN A 134 8.48 15.96 25.84
CA GLN A 134 9.83 16.35 26.27
C GLN A 134 10.14 17.78 25.85
#